data_AF-A0A5B8VWU1-F1
#
_entry.id   AF-A0A5B8VWU1-F1
#
_cell.length_a   1.000
_cell.length_b   1.000
_cell.length_c   1.000
_cell.angle_alpha   90.00
_cell.angle_beta   90.00
_cell.angle_gamma   90.00
#
_symmetry.space_group_name_H-M   'P 1'
#
loop_
_entity.id
_entity.type
_entity.pdbx_description
1 polymer ?
#
loop_
_entity_poly.entity_id
_entity_poly.type
_entity_poly.pdbx_seq_one_letter_code
_entity_poly.pdbx_strand_id
1 'polypeptide(L)'
;MRSKLFSDRPETVRTEGRRWVRVFPDAGEGHRLYDPMEEQELGRILFDAAGHWIYDGQVLSVYEQEDVAGFITGHHKEMDELIKDL
;
A
#
# COMPACT_ATOMS: atom_id res chain seq x y z
N MET A 1 20.02 9.98 9.78
CA MET A 1 19.52 8.79 10.52
C MET A 1 18.03 9.03 10.81
N ARG A 2 17.12 8.55 9.95
CA ARG A 2 15.67 8.67 10.18
C ARG A 2 15.32 7.79 11.39
N SER A 3 14.75 8.37 12.44
CA SER A 3 14.44 7.64 13.67
C SER A 3 13.36 6.60 13.41
N LYS A 4 13.59 5.37 13.88
CA LYS A 4 12.65 4.23 13.88
C LYS A 4 11.35 4.46 14.69
N LEU A 5 11.11 5.70 15.14
CA LEU A 5 9.95 6.08 15.96
C LEU A 5 8.75 6.56 15.12
N PHE A 6 8.95 6.79 13.82
CA PHE A 6 7.89 7.25 12.90
C PHE A 6 7.34 6.15 11.98
N SER A 7 7.96 4.97 11.98
CA SER A 7 7.56 3.82 11.15
C SER A 7 6.35 3.04 11.68
N ASP A 8 5.80 3.42 12.84
CA ASP A 8 4.69 2.70 13.50
C ASP A 8 3.32 3.33 13.25
N ARG A 9 3.25 4.43 12.49
CA ARG A 9 1.97 5.10 12.22
C ARG A 9 1.37 4.61 10.92
N PRO A 10 0.07 4.31 10.89
CA PRO A 10 -0.62 4.02 9.64
C PRO A 10 -0.55 5.24 8.72
N GLU A 11 -0.16 5.02 7.48
CA GLU A 11 -0.19 6.04 6.44
C GLU A 11 -1.49 5.92 5.64
N THR A 12 -1.82 6.94 4.85
CA THR A 12 -3.05 6.93 4.06
C THR A 12 -2.74 7.28 2.62
N VAL A 13 -3.17 6.41 1.71
CA VAL A 13 -3.08 6.59 0.26
C VAL A 13 -4.48 6.72 -0.32
N ARG A 14 -4.62 7.52 -1.39
CA ARG A 14 -5.85 7.55 -2.19
C ARG A 14 -5.58 6.79 -3.48
N THR A 15 -6.39 5.76 -3.74
CA THR A 15 -6.33 5.03 -5.02
C THR A 15 -6.89 5.88 -6.15
N GLU A 16 -6.59 5.52 -7.40
CA GLU A 16 -7.19 6.15 -8.59
C GLU A 16 -8.72 6.01 -8.60
N GLY A 17 -9.22 4.89 -8.06
CA GLY A 17 -10.65 4.63 -7.78
C GLY A 17 -11.27 5.57 -6.74
N ARG A 18 -10.51 6.55 -6.22
CA ARG A 18 -10.89 7.53 -5.20
C ARG A 18 -11.18 6.95 -3.82
N ARG A 19 -10.79 5.70 -3.58
CA ARG A 19 -10.87 5.08 -2.26
C ARG A 19 -9.74 5.59 -1.38
N TRP A 20 -10.05 5.91 -0.13
CA TRP A 20 -9.04 6.19 0.88
C TRP A 20 -8.65 4.88 1.57
N VAL A 21 -7.36 4.55 1.54
CA VAL A 21 -6.84 3.33 2.13
C VAL A 21 -5.83 3.71 3.20
N ARG A 22 -6.12 3.33 4.45
CA ARG A 22 -5.18 3.41 5.55
C ARG A 22 -4.32 2.15 5.54
N VAL A 23 -3.03 2.32 5.36
CA VAL A 23 -2.01 1.27 5.29
C VAL A 23 -1.31 1.20 6.63
N PHE A 24 -1.44 0.06 7.31
CA PHE A 24 -0.75 -0.17 8.58
C PHE A 24 0.67 -0.68 8.33
N PRO A 25 1.64 -0.34 9.21
CA PRO A 25 2.98 -0.92 9.15
C PRO A 25 2.92 -2.44 9.24
N ASP A 26 3.85 -3.11 8.58
CA ASP A 26 3.97 -4.55 8.68
C ASP A 26 4.50 -4.93 10.08
N ALA A 27 3.67 -5.64 10.84
CA ALA A 27 3.99 -6.16 12.16
C ALA A 27 4.48 -7.63 12.12
N GLY A 28 4.81 -8.16 10.94
CA GLY A 28 5.17 -9.56 10.69
C GLY A 28 4.07 -10.39 10.02
N GLU A 29 2.96 -9.77 9.63
CA GLU A 29 1.79 -10.41 9.01
C GLU A 29 1.34 -9.66 7.73
N GLY A 30 2.23 -8.83 7.18
CA GLY A 30 1.95 -7.91 6.08
C GLY A 30 1.22 -6.63 6.48
N HIS A 31 1.03 -5.77 5.49
CA HIS A 31 0.40 -4.47 5.63
C HIS A 31 -1.11 -4.60 5.63
N ARG A 32 -1.73 -4.41 6.79
CA ARG A 32 -3.19 -4.36 6.89
C ARG A 32 -3.75 -3.11 6.21
N LEU A 33 -4.88 -3.25 5.53
CA LEU A 33 -5.55 -2.20 4.78
C LEU A 33 -6.95 -1.94 5.34
N TYR A 34 -7.30 -0.68 5.51
CA TYR A 34 -8.60 -0.26 6.06
C TYR A 34 -9.16 0.95 5.32
N ASP A 35 -10.44 0.94 5.02
CA ASP A 35 -11.17 2.10 4.51
C ASP A 35 -11.80 2.88 5.68
N PRO A 36 -11.30 4.08 6.01
CA PRO A 36 -11.88 4.87 7.10
C PRO A 36 -13.20 5.55 6.73
N MET A 37 -13.56 5.62 5.45
CA MET A 37 -14.80 6.27 5.00
C MET A 37 -15.98 5.29 5.09
N GLU A 38 -15.74 4.04 4.71
CA GLU A 38 -16.72 2.94 4.78
C GLU A 38 -16.60 2.09 6.06
N GLU A 39 -15.67 2.47 6.94
CA GLU A 39 -15.30 1.75 8.17
C GLU A 39 -15.03 0.24 7.97
N GLN A 40 -14.38 -0.13 6.86
CA GLN A 40 -14.28 -1.51 6.38
C GLN A 40 -12.84 -2.02 6.29
N GLU A 41 -12.60 -3.27 6.71
CA GLU A 41 -11.34 -3.99 6.43
C GLU A 41 -11.25 -4.35 4.94
N LEU A 42 -10.11 -4.01 4.33
CA LEU A 42 -9.88 -4.23 2.91
C LEU A 42 -8.97 -5.44 2.64
N GLY A 43 -8.42 -6.08 3.67
CA GLY A 43 -7.45 -7.17 3.55
C GLY A 43 -6.03 -6.73 3.84
N ARG A 44 -5.04 -7.39 3.22
CA ARG A 44 -3.61 -7.15 3.46
C ARG A 44 -2.78 -7.17 2.18
N ILE A 45 -1.66 -6.46 2.18
CA ILE A 45 -0.55 -6.68 1.25
C ILE A 45 0.52 -7.50 1.96
N LEU A 46 0.80 -8.69 1.44
CA LEU A 46 1.87 -9.58 1.86
C LEU A 46 3.02 -9.48 0.85
N PHE A 47 4.20 -9.96 1.24
CA PHE A 47 5.33 -10.15 0.34
C PHE A 47 5.85 -11.58 0.40
N ASP A 48 6.14 -12.17 -0.76
CA ASP A 48 6.81 -13.46 -0.82
C ASP A 48 8.33 -13.33 -0.53
N ALA A 49 9.03 -14.47 -0.49
CA ALA A 49 10.47 -14.50 -0.25
C ALA A 49 11.30 -13.83 -1.36
N ALA A 50 10.72 -13.60 -2.55
CA ALA A 50 11.35 -12.88 -3.66
C ALA A 50 11.00 -11.38 -3.68
N GLY A 51 10.14 -10.92 -2.76
CA GLY A 51 9.69 -9.54 -2.68
C GLY A 51 8.53 -9.19 -3.60
N HIS A 52 7.83 -10.17 -4.20
CA HIS A 52 6.60 -9.91 -4.92
C HIS A 52 5.46 -9.66 -3.95
N TRP A 53 4.64 -8.66 -4.23
CA TRP A 53 3.46 -8.37 -3.43
C TRP A 53 2.34 -9.37 -3.74
N ILE A 54 1.56 -9.70 -2.71
CA ILE A 54 0.37 -10.56 -2.81
C ILE A 54 -0.74 -9.84 -2.05
N TYR A 55 -1.88 -9.63 -2.70
CA TYR A 55 -3.07 -9.13 -2.02
C TYR A 55 -3.86 -10.30 -1.40
N ASP A 56 -3.99 -10.27 -0.08
CA ASP A 56 -4.83 -11.18 0.70
C ASP A 56 -6.12 -10.44 1.10
N GLY A 57 -7.11 -10.51 0.22
CA GLY A 57 -8.41 -9.86 0.38
C GLY A 57 -9.31 -10.07 -0.83
N GLN A 58 -10.52 -9.51 -0.77
CA GLN A 58 -11.55 -9.69 -1.82
C GLN A 58 -12.24 -8.38 -2.23
N VAL A 59 -11.86 -7.24 -1.63
CA VAL A 59 -12.59 -5.98 -1.78
C VAL A 59 -11.97 -5.09 -2.86
N LEU A 60 -10.63 -5.02 -2.90
CA LEU A 60 -9.91 -4.16 -3.83
C LEU A 60 -9.92 -4.75 -5.24
N SER A 61 -10.19 -3.90 -6.23
CA SER A 61 -9.90 -4.21 -7.63
C SER A 61 -8.39 -4.35 -7.88
N VAL A 62 -8.00 -4.98 -8.98
CA VAL A 62 -6.57 -5.16 -9.33
C VAL A 62 -5.83 -3.81 -9.39
N TYR A 63 -6.46 -2.77 -9.97
CA TYR A 63 -5.87 -1.43 -10.03
C TYR A 63 -5.66 -0.81 -8.64
N GLU A 64 -6.63 -0.95 -7.72
CA GLU A 64 -6.46 -0.47 -6.35
C GLU A 64 -5.39 -1.27 -5.59
N GLN A 65 -5.23 -2.55 -5.89
CA GLN A 65 -4.15 -3.36 -5.31
C GLN A 65 -2.78 -2.86 -5.78
N GLU A 66 -2.64 -2.57 -7.07
CA GLU A 66 -1.41 -2.00 -7.66
C GLU A 66 -1.07 -0.63 -7.06
N ASP A 67 -2.05 0.26 -6.90
CA ASP A 67 -1.87 1.58 -6.27
C ASP A 67 -1.31 1.44 -4.84
N VAL A 68 -1.90 0.55 -4.04
CA VAL A 68 -1.49 0.36 -2.64
C VAL A 68 -0.15 -0.37 -2.55
N ALA A 69 0.13 -1.33 -3.41
CA ALA A 69 1.42 -2.01 -3.47
C ALA A 69 2.53 -1.05 -3.94
N GLY A 70 2.28 -0.23 -4.96
CA GLY A 70 3.18 0.83 -5.42
C GLY A 70 3.41 1.90 -4.35
N PHE A 71 2.32 2.25 -3.65
CA PHE A 71 2.23 2.73 -2.27
C PHE A 71 3.42 2.36 -1.38
N ILE A 72 3.33 1.11 -0.92
CA ILE A 72 4.18 0.50 0.10
C ILE A 72 5.63 0.37 -0.37
N THR A 73 5.81 -0.04 -1.63
CA THR A 73 7.14 -0.34 -2.18
C THR A 73 7.88 0.90 -2.66
N GLY A 74 7.19 2.04 -2.79
CA GLY A 74 7.77 3.30 -3.28
C GLY A 74 7.94 3.38 -4.80
N HIS A 75 7.51 2.35 -5.54
CA HIS A 75 7.70 2.25 -7.00
C HIS A 75 6.93 3.29 -7.81
N HIS A 76 5.90 3.92 -7.23
CA HIS A 76 5.16 4.98 -7.91
C HIS A 76 6.08 6.16 -8.26
N LYS A 77 7.09 6.42 -7.43
CA LYS A 77 8.04 7.52 -7.65
C LYS A 77 9.05 7.22 -8.76
N GLU A 78 9.55 5.98 -8.85
CA GLU A 78 10.53 5.61 -9.87
C GLU A 78 9.91 5.55 -11.27
N MET A 79 8.66 5.07 -11.40
CA MET A 79 7.98 5.11 -12.70
C MET A 79 7.55 6.51 -13.12
N ASP A 80 7.10 7.36 -12.20
CA ASP A 80 6.83 8.77 -12.49
C ASP A 80 8.08 9.54 -12.92
N GLU A 81 9.24 9.19 -12.37
CA GLU A 81 10.55 9.74 -12.79
C GLU A 81 10.94 9.23 -14.18
N LEU A 82 10.75 7.93 -14.46
CA LEU A 82 11.08 7.34 -15.77
C LEU A 82 10.21 7.91 -16.92
N ILE A 83 8.94 8.21 -16.65
CA ILE A 83 8.01 8.79 -17.64
C ILE A 83 8.34 10.26 -17.93
N LYS A 84 8.88 11.01 -16.96
CA LYS A 84 9.29 12.42 -17.17
C LYS A 84 10.53 12.58 -18.03
N ASP A 85 11.36 11.54 -18.11
CA ASP A 85 12.59 11.52 -18.89
C ASP A 85 12.40 10.97 -20.33
N LEU A 86 11.15 10.71 -20.74
CA LEU A 86 10.73 10.34 -22.10
C LEU A 86 10.08 11.53 -22.84
#